data_AF-A0AB37UDD2-F1
#
_entry.id   AF-A0AB37UDD2-F1
#
_cell.length_a   1.000
_cell.length_b   1.000
_cell.length_c   1.000
_cell.angle_alpha   90.00
_cell.angle_beta   90.00
_cell.angle_gamma   90.00
#
_symmetry.space_group_name_H-M   'P 1'
#
loop_
_entity.id
_entity.type
_entity.pdbx_description
1 polymer ?
#
loop_
_entity_poly.entity_id
_entity_poly.type
_entity_poly.pdbx_seq_one_letter_code
_entity_poly.pdbx_strand_id
1 'polypeptide(L)'
;MTITTVPNRVKILKDKFTKSLGLPFQELLPESEIQKIIDELQIKYRCRLFDPIVTLWAFLSQVLDVDKSCHNAVSRVTAYLANESVEVPSTDTSAYCQARTRLPEKLLKQLFGKVAQSLEEKVTTEYLWCGRNVRVIDGSTVSMPDTVENQKAYPQPTNQKPGCGFPLAKIGVIFSLVTGAAIALCIDVMNTHDIKLARNLYGCLKPNDVLVGDRAYERLCRYVYYQKA
;
A
#
# COMPACT_ATOMS: atom_id res chain seq x y z
N MET A 1 -12.14 12.41 -28.29
CA MET A 1 -11.20 11.90 -27.27
C MET A 1 -11.92 10.84 -26.47
N THR A 2 -11.63 9.57 -26.74
CA THR A 2 -12.20 8.44 -26.00
C THR A 2 -11.57 8.37 -24.61
N ILE A 3 -12.37 8.67 -23.58
CA ILE A 3 -12.00 8.42 -22.19
C ILE A 3 -11.94 6.91 -22.02
N THR A 4 -10.75 6.34 -22.25
CA THR A 4 -10.48 4.92 -22.02
C THR A 4 -10.58 4.70 -20.52
N THR A 5 -11.69 4.14 -20.08
CA THR A 5 -12.05 3.93 -18.67
C THR A 5 -10.90 3.27 -17.90
N VAL A 6 -10.27 4.01 -16.98
CA VAL A 6 -9.33 3.56 -15.94
C VAL A 6 -9.70 2.21 -15.30
N PRO A 7 -10.98 1.88 -15.00
CA PRO A 7 -11.33 0.58 -14.39
C PRO A 7 -10.96 -0.66 -15.22
N ASN A 8 -10.89 -0.57 -16.55
CA ASN A 8 -10.53 -1.72 -17.38
C ASN A 8 -9.02 -2.04 -17.30
N ARG A 9 -8.17 -1.02 -17.22
CA ARG A 9 -6.71 -1.21 -17.12
C ARG A 9 -6.29 -1.82 -15.78
N VAL A 10 -6.90 -1.37 -14.67
CA VAL A 10 -6.63 -1.93 -13.34
C VAL A 10 -7.09 -3.39 -13.27
N LYS A 11 -8.25 -3.71 -13.86
CA LYS A 11 -8.74 -5.10 -13.94
C LYS A 11 -7.83 -5.97 -14.80
N ILE A 12 -7.38 -5.50 -15.97
CA ILE A 12 -6.42 -6.19 -16.83
C ILE A 12 -5.08 -6.42 -16.10
N LEU A 13 -4.59 -5.43 -15.36
CA LEU A 13 -3.36 -5.56 -14.57
C LEU A 13 -3.54 -6.60 -13.46
N LYS A 14 -4.63 -6.55 -12.69
CA LYS A 14 -4.96 -7.57 -11.70
C LYS A 14 -5.03 -8.96 -12.34
N ASP A 15 -5.75 -9.10 -13.43
CA ASP A 15 -5.87 -10.36 -14.16
C ASP A 15 -4.50 -10.85 -14.66
N LYS A 16 -3.59 -9.96 -15.10
CA LYS A 16 -2.21 -10.32 -15.45
C LYS A 16 -1.41 -10.79 -14.24
N PHE A 17 -1.48 -10.10 -13.09
CA PHE A 17 -0.77 -10.49 -11.86
C PHE A 17 -1.33 -11.78 -11.23
N THR A 18 -2.61 -12.06 -11.44
CA THR A 18 -3.27 -13.29 -10.99
C THR A 18 -2.98 -14.46 -11.92
N LYS A 19 -2.88 -14.22 -13.24
CA LYS A 19 -2.64 -15.27 -14.25
C LYS A 19 -1.16 -15.52 -14.55
N SER A 20 -0.26 -14.61 -14.17
CA SER A 20 1.18 -14.83 -14.30
C SER A 20 1.62 -15.98 -13.41
N LEU A 21 2.21 -17.02 -14.00
CA LEU A 21 2.90 -18.07 -13.26
C LEU A 21 4.05 -17.42 -12.46
N GLY A 22 4.09 -17.67 -11.15
CA GLY A 22 5.17 -17.24 -10.25
C GLY A 22 4.95 -15.91 -9.50
N LEU A 23 6.07 -15.21 -9.24
CA LEU A 23 6.16 -13.96 -8.46
C LEU A 23 6.36 -12.75 -9.39
N PRO A 24 5.27 -12.17 -9.95
CA PRO A 24 5.35 -11.15 -11.01
C PRO A 24 5.85 -9.77 -10.54
N PHE A 25 6.26 -9.66 -9.28
CA PHE A 25 6.70 -8.42 -8.66
C PHE A 25 8.20 -8.18 -8.81
N GLN A 26 8.98 -9.17 -9.26
CA GLN A 26 10.42 -9.01 -9.45
C GLN A 26 10.75 -7.88 -10.43
N GLU A 27 9.95 -7.71 -11.49
CA GLU A 27 10.15 -6.62 -12.47
C GLU A 27 9.71 -5.25 -11.93
N LEU A 28 8.64 -5.21 -11.13
CA LEU A 28 8.07 -3.97 -10.60
C LEU A 28 8.77 -3.46 -9.35
N LEU A 29 9.25 -4.39 -8.54
CA LEU A 29 9.83 -4.14 -7.23
C LEU A 29 11.03 -5.10 -7.08
N PRO A 30 12.15 -4.78 -7.76
CA PRO A 30 13.30 -5.66 -7.86
C PRO A 30 13.94 -5.95 -6.51
N GLU A 31 14.59 -7.11 -6.42
CA GLU A 31 15.34 -7.54 -5.23
C GLU A 31 16.34 -6.47 -4.78
N SER A 32 17.07 -5.87 -5.72
CA SER A 32 18.07 -4.84 -5.43
C SER A 32 17.48 -3.61 -4.72
N GLU A 33 16.26 -3.21 -5.06
CA GLU A 33 15.58 -2.07 -4.42
C GLU A 33 15.11 -2.43 -3.00
N ILE A 34 14.59 -3.66 -2.81
CA ILE A 34 14.20 -4.13 -1.48
C ILE A 34 15.44 -4.25 -0.59
N GLN A 35 16.50 -4.88 -1.11
CA GLN A 35 17.73 -5.13 -0.36
C GLN A 35 18.38 -3.81 0.08
N LYS A 36 18.44 -2.81 -0.80
CA LYS A 36 18.94 -1.48 -0.46
C LYS A 36 18.22 -0.89 0.75
N ILE A 37 16.89 -1.01 0.82
CA ILE A 37 16.09 -0.49 1.93
C ILE A 37 16.30 -1.33 3.20
N ILE A 38 16.42 -2.66 3.05
CA ILE A 38 16.76 -3.55 4.17
C ILE A 38 18.10 -3.15 4.79
N ASP A 39 19.10 -2.85 3.96
CA ASP A 39 20.43 -2.42 4.38
C ASP A 39 20.39 -1.03 5.03
N GLU A 40 19.69 -0.06 4.43
CA GLU A 40 19.47 1.28 4.99
C GLU A 40 18.81 1.22 6.38
N LEU A 41 17.85 0.31 6.57
CA LEU A 41 17.16 0.09 7.85
C LEU A 41 17.91 -0.84 8.81
N GLN A 42 19.04 -1.42 8.39
CA GLN A 42 19.84 -2.39 9.16
C GLN A 42 18.99 -3.57 9.65
N ILE A 43 18.05 -4.05 8.82
CA ILE A 43 17.15 -5.15 9.17
C ILE A 43 17.91 -6.46 9.10
N LYS A 44 18.05 -7.13 10.24
CA LYS A 44 18.63 -8.47 10.31
C LYS A 44 17.56 -9.53 10.08
N TYR A 45 17.82 -10.46 9.18
CA TYR A 45 16.96 -11.61 8.91
C TYR A 45 17.80 -12.87 8.68
N ARG A 46 17.16 -14.04 8.73
CA ARG A 46 17.80 -15.31 8.39
C ARG A 46 17.54 -15.61 6.91
N CYS A 47 18.60 -15.90 6.15
CA CYS A 47 18.47 -16.38 4.78
C CYS A 47 17.83 -17.78 4.80
N ARG A 48 16.56 -17.84 4.43
CA ARG A 48 15.73 -19.04 4.29
C ARG A 48 14.84 -18.83 3.08
N LEU A 49 14.07 -19.85 2.69
CA LEU A 49 13.17 -19.72 1.56
C LEU A 49 12.22 -18.51 1.65
N PHE A 50 11.60 -18.31 2.82
CA PHE A 50 10.77 -17.13 3.09
C PHE A 50 11.60 -16.07 3.80
N ASP A 51 12.55 -15.49 3.07
CA ASP A 51 13.22 -14.25 3.46
C ASP A 51 12.27 -13.03 3.27
N PRO A 52 12.66 -11.81 3.67
CA PRO A 52 11.80 -10.64 3.53
C PRO A 52 11.40 -10.32 2.08
N ILE A 53 12.23 -10.65 1.09
CA ILE A 53 12.01 -10.33 -0.33
C ILE A 53 10.95 -11.27 -0.89
N VAL A 54 11.16 -12.58 -0.78
CA VAL A 54 10.20 -13.61 -1.22
C VAL A 54 8.89 -13.47 -0.47
N THR A 55 8.96 -13.21 0.84
CA THR A 55 7.75 -13.00 1.67
C THR A 55 6.96 -11.78 1.21
N LEU A 56 7.62 -10.68 0.85
CA LEU A 56 6.96 -9.48 0.34
C LEU A 56 6.26 -9.77 -1.00
N TRP A 57 6.96 -10.39 -1.95
CA TRP A 57 6.37 -10.73 -3.24
C TRP A 57 5.21 -11.72 -3.13
N ALA A 58 5.35 -12.74 -2.27
CA ALA A 58 4.27 -13.68 -1.97
C ALA A 58 3.07 -13.00 -1.32
N PHE A 59 3.31 -12.04 -0.42
CA PHE A 59 2.24 -11.29 0.24
C PHE A 59 1.50 -10.34 -0.71
N LEU A 60 2.22 -9.62 -1.56
CA LEU A 60 1.60 -8.79 -2.61
C LEU A 60 0.77 -9.65 -3.57
N SER A 61 1.31 -10.82 -3.95
CA SER A 61 0.59 -11.80 -4.76
C SER A 61 -0.70 -12.24 -4.08
N GLN A 62 -0.63 -12.64 -2.80
CA GLN A 62 -1.78 -13.07 -2.00
C GLN A 62 -2.87 -11.99 -1.92
N VAL A 63 -2.51 -10.72 -1.73
CA VAL A 63 -3.49 -9.63 -1.56
C VAL A 63 -4.21 -9.28 -2.87
N LEU A 64 -3.51 -9.40 -4.00
CA LEU A 64 -4.06 -9.12 -5.32
C LEU A 64 -4.83 -10.31 -5.93
N ASP A 65 -4.58 -11.52 -5.45
CA ASP A 65 -5.25 -12.72 -5.93
C ASP A 65 -6.75 -12.76 -5.57
N VAL A 66 -7.50 -13.53 -6.35
CA VAL A 66 -8.89 -13.86 -6.04
C VAL A 66 -8.93 -14.86 -4.88
N ASP A 67 -8.06 -15.87 -4.88
CA ASP A 67 -7.84 -16.74 -3.73
C ASP A 67 -6.72 -16.18 -2.85
N LYS A 68 -7.14 -15.49 -1.78
CA LYS A 68 -6.25 -14.85 -0.81
C LYS A 68 -5.75 -15.79 0.27
N SER A 69 -5.90 -17.11 0.11
CA SER A 69 -5.41 -18.08 1.08
C SER A 69 -3.88 -18.10 1.16
N CYS A 70 -3.35 -18.39 2.35
CA CYS A 70 -1.91 -18.61 2.51
C CYS A 70 -1.44 -19.84 1.72
N HIS A 71 -2.31 -20.83 1.53
CA HIS A 71 -2.03 -22.01 0.73
C HIS A 71 -1.78 -21.65 -0.75
N ASN A 72 -2.64 -20.81 -1.34
CA ASN A 72 -2.43 -20.31 -2.70
C ASN A 72 -1.12 -19.52 -2.82
N ALA A 73 -0.81 -18.66 -1.85
CA ALA A 73 0.45 -17.91 -1.84
C ALA A 73 1.68 -18.83 -1.84
N VAL A 74 1.71 -19.87 -0.99
CA VAL A 74 2.80 -20.87 -0.96
C VAL A 74 2.83 -21.70 -2.23
N SER A 75 1.67 -22.06 -2.79
CA SER A 75 1.56 -22.79 -4.05
C SER A 75 2.18 -22.00 -5.21
N ARG A 76 1.98 -20.68 -5.26
CA ARG A 76 2.58 -19.81 -6.28
C ARG A 76 4.10 -19.70 -6.13
N VAL A 77 4.61 -19.60 -4.90
CA VAL A 77 6.06 -19.63 -4.62
C VAL A 77 6.65 -20.98 -5.04
N THR A 78 5.96 -22.08 -4.74
CA THR A 78 6.35 -23.43 -5.13
C THR A 78 6.41 -23.59 -6.65
N ALA A 79 5.39 -23.09 -7.36
CA ALA A 79 5.36 -23.12 -8.82
C ALA A 79 6.51 -22.31 -9.45
N TYR A 80 6.86 -21.16 -8.84
CA TYR A 80 8.03 -20.38 -9.25
C TYR A 80 9.33 -21.17 -9.09
N LEU A 81 9.56 -21.78 -7.92
CA LEU A 81 10.77 -22.58 -7.65
C LEU A 81 10.89 -23.81 -8.57
N ALA A 82 9.76 -24.47 -8.84
CA ALA A 82 9.72 -25.61 -9.75
C ALA A 82 10.10 -25.20 -11.18
N ASN A 83 9.72 -23.99 -11.62
CA ASN A 83 10.15 -23.43 -12.90
C ASN A 83 11.67 -23.16 -12.93
N GLU A 84 12.24 -22.71 -11.82
CA GLU A 84 13.68 -22.48 -11.64
C GLU A 84 14.48 -23.78 -11.38
N SER A 85 13.83 -24.95 -11.44
CA SER A 85 14.46 -26.27 -11.17
C SER A 85 15.10 -26.38 -9.77
N VAL A 86 14.59 -25.65 -8.79
CA VAL A 86 15.02 -25.69 -7.38
C VAL A 86 14.15 -26.68 -6.58
N GLU A 87 14.70 -27.26 -5.52
CA GLU A 87 13.96 -28.17 -4.63
C GLU A 87 12.67 -27.51 -4.11
N VAL A 88 11.56 -28.22 -4.32
CA VAL A 88 10.23 -27.72 -3.98
C VAL A 88 10.00 -27.82 -2.46
N PRO A 89 9.59 -26.73 -1.80
CA PRO A 89 9.31 -26.74 -0.38
C PRO A 89 8.06 -27.54 -0.02
N SER A 90 7.91 -27.84 1.26
CA SER A 90 6.65 -28.34 1.82
C SER A 90 5.48 -27.39 1.50
N THR A 91 4.29 -27.96 1.30
CA THR A 91 3.04 -27.22 1.13
C THR A 91 2.51 -26.58 2.42
N ASP A 92 3.20 -26.78 3.55
CA ASP A 92 2.84 -26.16 4.83
C ASP A 92 2.98 -24.62 4.78
N THR A 93 1.90 -23.95 5.17
CA THR A 93 1.82 -22.47 5.21
C THR A 93 2.49 -21.86 6.44
N SER A 94 2.87 -22.66 7.44
CA SER A 94 3.39 -22.18 8.73
C SER A 94 4.62 -21.28 8.55
N ALA A 95 5.58 -21.68 7.72
CA ALA A 95 6.81 -20.93 7.48
C ALA A 95 6.54 -19.56 6.83
N TYR A 96 5.63 -19.53 5.85
CA TYR A 96 5.20 -18.30 5.18
C TYR A 96 4.46 -17.37 6.14
N CYS A 97 3.47 -17.88 6.90
CA CYS A 97 2.72 -17.10 7.88
C CYS A 97 3.65 -16.47 8.94
N GLN A 98 4.61 -17.24 9.45
CA GLN A 98 5.60 -16.73 10.40
C GLN A 98 6.52 -15.67 9.77
N ALA A 99 6.94 -15.86 8.52
CA ALA A 99 7.76 -14.88 7.82
C ALA A 99 7.00 -13.57 7.58
N ARG A 100 5.73 -13.65 7.17
CA ARG A 100 4.87 -12.49 6.96
C ARG A 100 4.69 -11.66 8.22
N THR A 101 4.51 -12.30 9.38
CA THR A 101 4.42 -11.59 10.68
C THR A 101 5.72 -10.87 11.06
N ARG A 102 6.88 -11.32 10.54
CA ARG A 102 8.19 -10.69 10.79
C ARG A 102 8.49 -9.51 9.85
N LEU A 103 7.68 -9.26 8.82
CA LEU A 103 7.91 -8.15 7.90
C LEU A 103 7.82 -6.80 8.65
N PRO A 104 8.90 -6.01 8.68
CA PRO A 104 8.87 -4.75 9.42
C PRO A 104 7.99 -3.70 8.73
N GLU A 105 7.12 -3.04 9.48
CA GLU A 105 6.27 -1.97 8.95
C GLU A 105 7.09 -0.82 8.33
N LYS A 106 8.26 -0.50 8.92
CA LYS A 106 9.18 0.51 8.40
C LYS A 106 9.67 0.21 6.98
N LEU A 107 9.93 -1.06 6.67
CA LEU A 107 10.34 -1.50 5.33
C LEU A 107 9.20 -1.23 4.34
N LEU A 108 7.97 -1.63 4.68
CA LEU A 108 6.79 -1.38 3.85
C LEU A 108 6.54 0.11 3.63
N LYS A 109 6.70 0.93 4.66
CA LYS A 109 6.53 2.39 4.59
C LYS A 109 7.57 3.06 3.68
N GLN A 110 8.83 2.64 3.74
CA GLN A 110 9.87 3.17 2.85
C GLN A 110 9.66 2.72 1.40
N LEU A 111 9.32 1.44 1.19
CA LEU A 111 8.99 0.92 -0.14
C LEU A 111 7.80 1.66 -0.77
N PHE A 112 6.74 1.89 0.00
CA PHE A 112 5.59 2.67 -0.43
C PHE A 112 6.00 4.04 -0.98
N GLY A 113 6.82 4.78 -0.22
CA GLY A 113 7.32 6.10 -0.63
C GLY A 113 8.21 6.04 -1.88
N LYS A 114 9.08 5.03 -1.98
CA LYS A 114 9.98 4.83 -3.13
C LYS A 114 9.24 4.51 -4.41
N VAL A 115 8.25 3.62 -4.35
CA VAL A 115 7.41 3.28 -5.52
C VAL A 115 6.64 4.51 -6.00
N ALA A 116 6.05 5.27 -5.07
CA ALA A 116 5.37 6.51 -5.40
C ALA A 116 6.32 7.52 -6.06
N GLN A 117 7.51 7.72 -5.50
CA GLN A 117 8.53 8.62 -6.06
C GLN A 117 8.97 8.20 -7.47
N SER A 118 9.27 6.91 -7.66
CA SER A 118 9.71 6.37 -8.96
C SER A 118 8.65 6.54 -10.05
N LEU A 119 7.36 6.47 -9.69
CA LEU A 119 6.27 6.77 -10.62
C LEU A 119 6.18 8.27 -10.93
N GLU A 120 6.34 9.13 -9.93
CA GLU A 120 6.28 10.59 -10.11
C GLU A 120 7.46 11.14 -10.92
N GLU A 121 8.65 10.55 -10.82
CA GLU A 121 9.83 10.96 -11.59
C GLU A 121 9.68 10.72 -13.10
N LYS A 122 8.76 9.83 -13.51
CA LYS A 122 8.46 9.53 -14.92
C LYS A 122 7.42 10.48 -15.53
N VAL A 123 6.83 11.37 -14.73
CA VAL A 123 5.79 12.30 -15.20
C VAL A 123 6.42 13.44 -16.00
N THR A 124 6.03 13.55 -17.27
CA THR A 124 6.37 14.66 -18.15
C THR A 124 5.37 15.80 -18.03
N THR A 125 5.76 17.01 -18.44
CA THR A 125 4.94 18.23 -18.34
C THR A 125 3.62 18.16 -19.11
N GLU A 126 3.54 17.30 -20.13
CA GLU A 126 2.33 17.10 -20.95
C GLU A 126 1.18 16.46 -20.17
N TYR A 127 1.48 15.73 -19.10
CA TYR A 127 0.47 15.12 -18.23
C TYR A 127 0.04 16.02 -17.06
N LEU A 128 0.68 17.18 -16.90
CA LEU A 128 0.33 18.13 -15.85
C LEU A 128 -0.89 18.95 -16.27
N TRP A 129 -1.81 19.16 -15.33
CA TRP A 129 -2.96 20.02 -15.56
C TRP A 129 -2.54 21.47 -15.41
N CYS A 130 -2.56 22.23 -16.51
CA CYS A 130 -2.12 23.64 -16.53
C CYS A 130 -0.70 23.83 -15.94
N GLY A 131 0.21 22.86 -16.18
CA GLY A 131 1.57 22.87 -15.63
C GLY A 131 1.66 22.55 -14.13
N ARG A 132 0.59 22.03 -13.51
CA ARG A 132 0.52 21.70 -12.08
C ARG A 132 0.23 20.22 -11.86
N ASN A 133 0.77 19.67 -10.77
CA ASN A 133 0.36 18.34 -10.33
C ASN A 133 -1.01 18.43 -9.66
N VAL A 134 -1.91 17.53 -10.03
CA VAL A 134 -3.18 17.36 -9.32
C VAL A 134 -3.05 16.19 -8.37
N ARG A 135 -3.33 16.45 -7.10
CA ARG A 135 -3.31 15.50 -5.99
C ARG A 135 -4.75 15.27 -5.55
N VAL A 136 -5.15 14.02 -5.35
CA VAL A 136 -6.50 13.67 -4.91
C VAL A 136 -6.41 13.13 -3.50
N ILE A 137 -7.16 13.69 -2.55
CA ILE A 137 -7.27 13.17 -1.20
C ILE A 137 -8.60 12.43 -1.01
N ASP A 138 -8.53 11.26 -0.40
CA ASP A 138 -9.70 10.49 0.00
C ASP A 138 -9.47 9.78 1.34
N GLY A 139 -10.56 9.48 2.02
CA GLY A 139 -10.57 8.79 3.31
C GLY A 139 -11.38 7.49 3.25
N SER A 140 -10.95 6.49 4.01
CA SER A 140 -11.70 5.24 4.16
C SER A 140 -11.54 4.69 5.57
N THR A 141 -12.27 3.62 5.88
CA THR A 141 -12.19 2.94 7.18
C THR A 141 -11.89 1.47 6.93
N VAL A 142 -11.01 0.90 7.74
CA VAL A 142 -10.61 -0.51 7.67
C VAL A 142 -10.86 -1.17 9.02
N SER A 143 -11.30 -2.43 8.98
CA SER A 143 -11.35 -3.29 10.16
C SER A 143 -9.98 -3.89 10.42
N MET A 144 -9.56 -3.95 11.68
CA MET A 144 -8.28 -4.53 12.08
C MET A 144 -8.51 -5.83 12.88
N PRO A 145 -7.53 -6.75 12.91
CA PRO A 145 -7.60 -7.93 13.77
C PRO A 145 -7.84 -7.55 15.23
N ASP A 146 -8.74 -8.29 15.89
CA ASP A 146 -9.07 -8.07 17.30
C ASP A 146 -7.94 -8.57 18.21
N THR A 147 -7.01 -7.65 18.50
CA THR A 147 -5.86 -7.86 19.39
C THR A 147 -5.85 -6.73 20.42
N VAL A 148 -5.23 -6.98 21.57
CA VAL A 148 -5.17 -5.98 22.67
C VAL A 148 -4.45 -4.72 22.18
N GLU A 149 -3.40 -4.87 21.38
CA GLU A 149 -2.63 -3.79 20.78
C GLU A 149 -3.48 -2.96 19.82
N ASN A 150 -4.24 -3.62 18.92
CA ASN A 150 -5.12 -2.92 17.98
C ASN A 150 -6.32 -2.27 18.67
N GLN A 151 -6.93 -2.90 19.69
CA GLN A 151 -8.03 -2.28 20.45
C GLN A 151 -7.56 -1.01 21.18
N LYS A 152 -6.31 -1.01 21.66
CA LYS A 152 -5.71 0.16 22.30
C LYS A 152 -5.42 1.28 21.29
N ALA A 153 -4.91 0.94 20.10
CA ALA A 153 -4.53 1.91 19.07
C ALA A 153 -5.72 2.40 18.24
N TYR A 154 -6.70 1.54 17.98
CA TYR A 154 -7.83 1.72 17.05
C TYR A 154 -9.12 1.16 17.68
N PRO A 155 -9.64 1.79 18.74
CA PRO A 155 -10.74 1.21 19.52
C PRO A 155 -11.99 0.97 18.67
N GLN A 156 -12.71 -0.10 19.02
CA GLN A 156 -14.02 -0.41 18.43
C GLN A 156 -15.04 0.75 18.62
N PRO A 157 -16.06 0.85 17.75
CA PRO A 157 -17.15 1.82 17.89
C PRO A 157 -17.87 1.78 19.24
N THR A 158 -18.24 2.95 19.75
CA THR A 158 -18.93 3.10 21.05
C THR A 158 -20.36 2.57 21.06
N ASN A 159 -20.97 2.37 19.89
CA ASN A 159 -22.29 1.74 19.75
C ASN A 159 -22.24 0.22 19.89
N GLN A 160 -21.05 -0.39 19.96
CA GLN A 160 -20.87 -1.81 20.23
C GLN A 160 -20.40 -2.02 21.67
N LYS A 161 -20.95 -3.04 22.34
CA LYS A 161 -20.49 -3.42 23.68
C LYS A 161 -19.00 -3.79 23.65
N PRO A 162 -18.23 -3.50 24.71
CA PRO A 162 -16.83 -3.93 24.79
C PRO A 162 -16.68 -5.43 24.50
N GLY A 163 -15.81 -5.80 23.56
CA GLY A 163 -15.57 -7.18 23.16
C GLY A 163 -16.57 -7.76 22.16
N CYS A 164 -17.58 -6.99 21.74
CA CYS A 164 -18.51 -7.36 20.68
C CYS A 164 -18.21 -6.69 19.33
N GLY A 165 -17.17 -5.85 19.28
CA GLY A 165 -16.80 -5.05 18.11
C GLY A 165 -15.36 -5.26 17.70
N PHE A 166 -15.08 -5.08 16.41
CA PHE A 166 -13.71 -5.11 15.91
C PHE A 166 -13.06 -3.72 15.99
N PRO A 167 -11.74 -3.64 16.22
CA PRO A 167 -10.99 -2.41 16.05
C PRO A 167 -11.21 -1.79 14.66
N LEU A 168 -11.45 -0.48 14.60
CA LEU A 168 -11.62 0.26 13.35
C LEU A 168 -10.58 1.38 13.24
N ALA A 169 -9.81 1.35 12.16
CA ALA A 169 -8.87 2.41 11.82
C ALA A 169 -9.41 3.24 10.65
N LYS A 170 -9.19 4.55 10.71
CA LYS A 170 -9.44 5.46 9.59
C LYS A 170 -8.14 5.67 8.82
N ILE A 171 -8.22 5.55 7.51
CA ILE A 171 -7.11 5.80 6.60
C ILE A 171 -7.37 7.06 5.78
N GLY A 172 -6.37 7.91 5.66
CA GLY A 172 -6.37 9.05 4.74
C GLY A 172 -5.24 8.87 3.74
N VAL A 173 -5.53 9.03 2.45
CA VAL A 173 -4.56 8.82 1.37
C VAL A 173 -4.56 10.00 0.41
N ILE A 174 -3.37 10.47 0.03
CA ILE A 174 -3.22 11.36 -1.11
C ILE A 174 -2.70 10.53 -2.29
N PHE A 175 -3.38 10.64 -3.42
CA PHE A 175 -3.02 10.05 -4.69
C PHE A 175 -2.53 11.11 -5.66
N SER A 176 -1.63 10.72 -6.56
CA SER A 176 -1.35 11.48 -7.77
C SER A 176 -2.44 11.21 -8.81
N LEU A 177 -3.06 12.26 -9.35
CA LEU A 177 -4.07 12.09 -10.40
C LEU A 177 -3.45 11.54 -11.69
N VAL A 178 -2.20 11.89 -11.97
CA VAL A 178 -1.50 11.53 -13.21
C VAL A 178 -1.09 10.06 -13.20
N THR A 179 -0.42 9.63 -12.14
CA THR A 179 0.14 8.27 -12.05
C THR A 179 -0.83 7.28 -11.42
N GLY A 180 -1.83 7.76 -10.68
CA GLY A 180 -2.70 6.94 -9.84
C GLY A 180 -2.01 6.42 -8.57
N ALA A 181 -0.75 6.76 -8.33
CA ALA A 181 0.02 6.29 -7.19
C ALA A 181 -0.49 6.91 -5.90
N ALA A 182 -0.61 6.12 -4.83
CA ALA A 182 -0.73 6.65 -3.48
C ALA A 182 0.63 7.24 -3.06
N ILE A 183 0.69 8.55 -2.82
CA ILE A 183 1.93 9.27 -2.52
C ILE A 183 2.12 9.57 -1.04
N ALA A 184 1.03 9.57 -0.27
CA ALA A 184 1.06 9.72 1.18
C ALA A 184 -0.12 8.98 1.82
N LEU A 185 0.13 8.41 3.00
CA LEU A 185 -0.83 7.64 3.78
C LEU A 185 -0.71 8.03 5.25
N CYS A 186 -1.86 8.17 5.91
CA CYS A 186 -1.95 8.27 7.35
C CYS A 186 -3.04 7.32 7.86
N ILE A 187 -2.84 6.83 9.08
CA ILE A 187 -3.76 5.93 9.77
C ILE A 187 -4.02 6.54 11.15
N ASP A 188 -5.28 6.70 11.52
CA ASP A 188 -5.69 7.27 12.80
C ASP A 188 -6.93 6.50 13.31
N VAL A 189 -7.44 6.83 14.49
CA VAL A 189 -8.66 6.25 15.04
C VAL A 189 -9.89 6.60 14.19
N MET A 190 -10.92 5.74 14.19
CA MET A 190 -12.12 5.90 13.35
C MET A 190 -12.81 7.27 13.49
N ASN A 191 -12.88 7.81 14.70
CA ASN A 191 -13.55 9.08 14.99
C ASN A 191 -12.70 10.33 14.66
N THR A 192 -11.50 10.16 14.11
CA THR A 192 -10.68 11.28 13.66
C THR A 192 -11.34 11.98 12.47
N HIS A 193 -11.49 13.30 12.58
CA HIS A 193 -12.06 14.13 11.52
C HIS A 193 -11.14 14.18 10.29
N ASP A 194 -11.71 14.13 9.08
CA ASP A 194 -10.96 14.10 7.80
C ASP A 194 -9.97 15.27 7.62
N ILE A 195 -10.33 16.47 8.08
CA ILE A 195 -9.42 17.63 8.10
C ILE A 195 -8.16 17.37 8.93
N LYS A 196 -8.26 16.63 10.05
CA LYS A 196 -7.09 16.27 10.87
C LYS A 196 -6.21 15.26 10.13
N LEU A 197 -6.79 14.29 9.42
CA LEU A 197 -6.03 13.38 8.55
C LEU A 197 -5.31 14.15 7.44
N ALA A 198 -6.02 15.04 6.74
CA ALA A 198 -5.45 15.87 5.69
C ALA A 198 -4.30 16.74 6.22
N ARG A 199 -4.40 17.23 7.47
CA ARG A 199 -3.31 17.96 8.11
C ARG A 199 -2.03 17.14 8.29
N ASN A 200 -2.17 15.87 8.64
CA ASN A 200 -1.03 14.95 8.75
C ASN A 200 -0.38 14.66 7.39
N LEU A 201 -1.14 14.80 6.31
CA LEU A 201 -0.68 14.52 4.95
C LEU A 201 -0.12 15.75 4.22
N TYR A 202 -0.39 16.97 4.71
CA TYR A 202 0.00 18.21 4.02
C TYR A 202 1.50 18.30 3.72
N GLY A 203 2.36 17.75 4.58
CA GLY A 203 3.81 17.80 4.40
C GLY A 203 4.29 17.16 3.09
N CYS A 204 3.48 16.34 2.42
CA CYS A 204 3.85 15.74 1.14
C CYS A 204 3.55 16.64 -0.08
N LEU A 205 2.76 17.73 0.08
CA LEU A 205 2.34 18.58 -1.03
C LEU A 205 3.41 19.62 -1.38
N LYS A 206 3.73 19.72 -2.67
CA LYS A 206 4.71 20.71 -3.15
C LYS A 206 4.05 22.06 -3.44
N PRO A 207 4.80 23.18 -3.46
CA PRO A 207 4.30 24.43 -4.02
C PRO A 207 3.69 24.21 -5.42
N ASN A 208 2.59 24.90 -5.72
CA ASN A 208 1.81 24.78 -6.96
C ASN A 208 1.04 23.47 -7.19
N ASP A 209 1.12 22.48 -6.30
CA ASP A 209 0.22 21.32 -6.36
C ASP A 209 -1.25 21.77 -6.15
N VAL A 210 -2.16 21.16 -6.90
CA VAL A 210 -3.61 21.35 -6.78
C VAL A 210 -4.16 20.16 -6.03
N LEU A 211 -4.68 20.39 -4.82
CA LEU A 211 -5.33 19.34 -4.04
C LEU A 211 -6.83 19.32 -4.30
N VAL A 212 -7.36 18.16 -4.65
CA VAL A 212 -8.78 17.90 -4.89
C VAL A 212 -9.26 16.88 -3.87
N GLY A 213 -10.39 17.16 -3.22
CA GLY A 213 -11.07 16.23 -2.32
C GLY A 213 -12.58 16.47 -2.38
N ASP A 214 -13.35 15.56 -1.80
CA ASP A 214 -14.80 15.70 -1.69
C ASP A 214 -15.20 16.77 -0.64
N ARG A 215 -16.51 16.87 -0.36
CA ARG A 215 -17.04 17.84 0.61
C ARG A 215 -16.51 17.64 2.04
N ALA A 216 -16.05 16.44 2.42
CA ALA A 216 -15.48 16.22 3.74
C ALA A 216 -14.17 17.03 3.94
N TYR A 217 -13.55 17.44 2.83
CA TYR A 217 -12.35 18.27 2.78
C TYR A 217 -12.63 19.74 2.40
N GLU A 218 -13.88 20.20 2.37
CA GLU A 218 -14.23 21.57 1.91
C GLU A 218 -13.48 22.68 2.66
N ARG A 219 -13.25 22.50 3.97
CA ARG A 219 -12.57 23.49 4.81
C ARG A 219 -11.06 23.52 4.56
N LEU A 220 -10.51 22.51 3.88
CA LEU A 220 -9.10 22.37 3.55
C LEU A 220 -8.68 23.39 2.47
N CYS A 221 -9.51 23.57 1.44
CA CYS A 221 -9.27 24.52 0.35
C CYS A 221 -9.07 25.96 0.85
N ARG A 222 -9.69 26.33 1.97
CA ARG A 222 -9.47 27.64 2.60
C ARG A 222 -8.07 27.77 3.22
N TYR A 223 -7.56 26.73 3.89
CA TYR A 223 -6.27 26.78 4.59
C TYR A 223 -5.06 26.77 3.64
N VAL A 224 -5.14 26.07 2.51
CA VAL A 224 -4.02 25.97 1.55
C VAL A 224 -3.66 27.32 0.93
N TYR A 225 -4.65 28.19 0.69
CA TYR A 225 -4.40 29.55 0.21
C TYR A 225 -3.72 30.45 1.27
N TYR A 226 -3.99 30.26 2.56
CA TYR A 226 -3.43 31.12 3.62
C TYR A 226 -2.01 30.75 4.07
N GLN A 227 -1.56 29.51 3.84
CA GLN A 227 -0.23 29.05 4.31
C GLN A 227 0.89 29.17 3.27
N LYS A 228 0.57 29.52 2.01
CA LYS A 228 1.56 29.68 0.92
C LYS A 228 1.64 31.11 0.37
N ALA A 229 1.11 32.10 1.10
CA ALA A 229 1.29 33.51 0.82
C ALA A 229 2.39 34.10 1.72
#